data_AF-A0AAD3XD49-F1
#
_entry.id   AF-A0AAD3XD49-F1
#
_cell.length_a   1.000
_cell.length_b   1.000
_cell.length_c   1.000
_cell.angle_alpha   90.00
_cell.angle_beta   90.00
_cell.angle_gamma   90.00
#
_symmetry.space_group_name_H-M   'P 1'
#
loop_
_entity.id
_entity.type
_entity.pdbx_description
1 polymer ?
#
loop_
_entity_poly.entity_id
_entity_poly.type
_entity_poly.pdbx_seq_one_letter_code
_entity_poly.pdbx_strand_id
1 'polypeptide(L)'
;MGWRIRLEWIGSSWRSEQNYGLPAETYIERFVTIGAYSLLRSCTIEPECITGQHPILMEGSLVEAHSIVEAGSVVPPGRRIPSGELWTGNPARSVDPVVPWIKPSCLSRLDSRLKLEMDGEELTEQETALYDRQIRVWGADAQRRLSKAHVLVGGIKGTVAEFCKNIVLAGVGSVVLVDERPVTEEALNANFLISPDEKVYAGRSVAEVCCDSLKDFNPMVRVSVEKGDLSTFGEDFYEKFDVVVVSCWSLKTKRLINERCRKSSKRIAYYSVDCRDSCGEIFADLQNYTYSKKKLDETITCEIQYPSYEEAIAVPWRTLPKKVSKLYFAMRVIERFEESEGRNPGETTRADLPNVLKLRKELCEANSFNESQIPDSLLERLAVGLTEFPPVCAIIGGILGQEVIKAISGKGDPVKNFFFFDAMDGKGIIEDIRNPNAGS
;
A
#
# COMPACT_ATOMS: atom_id res chain seq x y z
N MET A 1 8.12 -40.71 -20.07
CA MET A 1 9.24 -40.42 -19.17
C MET A 1 8.68 -39.58 -18.04
N GLY A 2 8.78 -40.03 -16.79
CA GLY A 2 8.39 -39.23 -15.63
C GLY A 2 9.53 -38.30 -15.23
N TRP A 3 9.24 -37.03 -14.94
CA TRP A 3 10.23 -36.07 -14.47
C TRP A 3 10.30 -36.17 -12.95
N ARG A 4 11.41 -36.68 -12.40
CA ARG A 4 11.68 -36.64 -10.97
C ARG A 4 12.46 -35.38 -10.66
N ILE A 5 11.79 -34.33 -10.22
CA ILE A 5 12.45 -33.08 -9.80
C ILE A 5 12.87 -33.25 -8.34
N ARG A 6 14.18 -33.47 -8.12
CA ARG A 6 14.78 -33.47 -6.79
C ARG A 6 15.35 -32.08 -6.53
N LEU A 7 14.67 -31.27 -5.71
CA LEU A 7 15.24 -30.02 -5.22
C LEU A 7 16.10 -30.34 -4.00
N GLU A 8 17.42 -30.38 -4.17
CA GLU A 8 18.35 -30.45 -3.04
C GLU A 8 18.51 -29.04 -2.43
N TRP A 9 18.02 -28.89 -1.22
CA TRP A 9 18.27 -27.72 -0.39
C TRP A 9 19.70 -27.83 0.18
N ILE A 10 20.64 -27.02 -0.33
CA ILE A 10 21.94 -26.81 0.33
C ILE A 10 21.72 -25.74 1.40
N GLY A 11 21.09 -26.16 2.50
CA GLY A 11 21.05 -25.42 3.77
C GLY A 11 21.83 -26.21 4.80
N SER A 12 22.74 -25.54 5.49
CA SER A 12 23.56 -26.03 6.60
C SER A 12 22.82 -27.04 7.49
N SER A 13 23.40 -28.24 7.62
CA SER A 13 22.85 -29.36 8.37
C SER A 13 22.67 -29.02 9.86
N TRP A 14 21.43 -28.94 10.29
CA TRP A 14 21.05 -29.43 11.62
C TRP A 14 20.44 -30.82 11.41
N ARG A 15 21.26 -31.86 11.65
CA ARG A 15 20.74 -33.23 11.78
C ARG A 15 20.16 -33.35 13.18
N SER A 16 18.84 -33.36 13.30
CA SER A 16 18.19 -34.01 14.45
C SER A 16 18.15 -35.51 14.16
N GLU A 17 18.69 -36.32 15.07
CA GLU A 17 18.70 -37.79 15.00
C GLU A 17 17.33 -38.41 15.34
N GLN A 18 16.23 -37.82 14.89
CA GLN A 18 14.89 -38.38 15.08
C GLN A 18 14.12 -38.40 13.76
N ASN A 19 14.25 -39.53 13.05
CA ASN A 19 13.46 -39.90 11.87
C ASN A 19 11.99 -40.19 12.27
N TYR A 20 11.17 -39.15 12.41
CA TYR A 20 9.71 -39.28 12.49
C TYR A 20 8.95 -38.47 11.43
N GLY A 21 9.61 -37.99 10.37
CA GLY A 21 8.96 -37.26 9.28
C GLY A 21 9.16 -37.95 7.93
N LEU A 22 8.08 -38.13 7.16
CA LEU A 22 8.17 -38.50 5.75
C LEU A 22 9.06 -37.49 5.02
N PRO A 23 9.89 -37.92 4.04
CA PRO A 23 10.70 -36.98 3.26
C PRO A 23 9.79 -35.97 2.54
N ALA A 24 10.17 -34.69 2.58
CA ALA A 24 9.49 -33.60 1.90
C ALA A 24 9.73 -33.67 0.38
N GLU A 25 9.14 -34.67 -0.27
CA GLU A 25 9.26 -34.91 -1.72
C GLU A 25 7.93 -34.60 -2.43
N THR A 26 8.03 -33.99 -3.60
CA THR A 26 6.88 -33.79 -4.51
C THR A 26 6.95 -34.80 -5.63
N TYR A 27 5.91 -35.61 -5.79
CA TYR A 27 5.80 -36.65 -6.82
C TYR A 27 4.82 -36.21 -7.89
N ILE A 28 5.29 -36.15 -9.14
CA ILE A 28 4.46 -35.86 -10.31
C ILE A 28 4.62 -37.01 -11.30
N GLU A 29 3.56 -37.76 -11.49
CA GLU A 29 3.55 -38.94 -12.35
C GLU A 29 3.34 -38.59 -13.83
N ARG A 30 3.14 -39.62 -14.66
CA ARG A 30 3.09 -39.51 -16.12
C ARG A 30 1.79 -38.86 -16.58
N PHE A 31 1.87 -38.09 -17.66
CA PHE A 31 0.71 -37.46 -18.30
C PHE A 31 -0.06 -36.48 -17.39
N VAL A 32 0.60 -35.96 -16.35
CA VAL A 32 0.07 -34.88 -15.52
C VAL A 32 0.23 -33.54 -16.23
N THR A 33 -0.84 -32.74 -16.25
CA THR A 33 -0.79 -31.34 -16.70
C THR A 33 -0.68 -30.42 -15.49
N ILE A 34 0.41 -29.65 -15.42
CA ILE A 34 0.62 -28.64 -14.38
C ILE A 34 0.36 -27.25 -14.97
N GLY A 35 -0.66 -26.55 -14.46
CA GLY A 35 -0.93 -25.19 -14.90
C GLY A 35 0.14 -24.20 -14.45
N ALA A 36 0.24 -23.08 -15.17
CA ALA A 36 1.20 -22.04 -14.86
C ALA A 36 1.04 -21.53 -13.41
N TYR A 37 2.15 -21.17 -12.77
CA TYR A 37 2.20 -20.61 -11.41
C TYR A 37 1.66 -21.52 -10.30
N SER A 38 1.66 -22.84 -10.51
CA SER A 38 1.33 -23.83 -9.47
C SER A 38 2.35 -23.81 -8.32
N LEU A 39 1.85 -23.85 -7.08
CA LEU A 39 2.67 -24.02 -5.87
C LEU A 39 2.47 -25.44 -5.32
N LEU A 40 3.47 -26.30 -5.53
CA LEU A 40 3.46 -27.70 -5.10
C LEU A 40 4.40 -27.89 -3.92
N ARG A 41 3.90 -28.38 -2.78
CA ARG A 41 4.69 -28.60 -1.56
C ARG A 41 4.49 -30.02 -1.05
N SER A 42 5.53 -30.85 -1.16
CA SER A 42 5.58 -32.21 -0.62
C SER A 42 4.31 -33.04 -0.91
N CYS A 43 3.79 -32.94 -2.13
CA CYS A 43 2.52 -33.55 -2.54
C CYS A 43 2.71 -34.66 -3.58
N THR A 44 1.71 -35.51 -3.74
CA THR A 44 1.69 -36.56 -4.76
C THR A 44 0.59 -36.29 -5.77
N ILE A 45 0.95 -36.29 -7.06
CA ILE A 45 0.04 -36.17 -8.19
C ILE A 45 0.22 -37.41 -9.06
N GLU A 46 -0.79 -38.28 -9.06
CA GLU A 46 -0.86 -39.53 -9.81
C GLU A 46 -1.06 -39.30 -11.32
N PRO A 47 -0.95 -40.36 -12.17
CA PRO A 47 -1.00 -40.19 -13.61
C PRO A 47 -2.30 -39.56 -14.13
N GLU A 48 -2.19 -38.87 -15.27
CA GLU A 48 -3.34 -38.31 -16.01
C GLU A 48 -4.18 -37.26 -15.26
N CYS A 49 -3.62 -36.67 -14.20
CA CYS A 49 -4.25 -35.54 -13.50
C CYS A 49 -4.08 -34.22 -14.26
N ILE A 50 -5.02 -33.29 -14.06
CA ILE A 50 -4.94 -31.92 -14.58
C ILE A 50 -5.03 -30.95 -13.42
N THR A 51 -4.07 -30.04 -13.33
CA THR A 51 -4.17 -28.89 -12.42
C THR A 51 -4.29 -27.63 -13.27
N GLY A 52 -5.26 -26.76 -12.93
CA GLY A 52 -5.45 -25.45 -13.55
C GLY A 52 -4.29 -24.50 -13.25
N GLN A 53 -4.40 -23.23 -13.62
CA GLN A 53 -3.39 -22.23 -13.29
C GLN A 53 -3.47 -21.80 -11.81
N HIS A 54 -2.34 -21.48 -11.18
CA HIS A 54 -2.27 -21.03 -9.77
C HIS A 54 -2.80 -21.96 -8.65
N PRO A 55 -2.82 -23.30 -8.79
CA PRO A 55 -3.25 -24.18 -7.72
C PRO A 55 -2.17 -24.24 -6.62
N ILE A 56 -2.60 -24.45 -5.38
CA ILE A 56 -1.72 -24.66 -4.23
C ILE A 56 -1.98 -26.05 -3.67
N LEU A 57 -1.00 -26.93 -3.81
CA LEU A 57 -1.04 -28.27 -3.22
C LEU A 57 -0.11 -28.29 -2.01
N MET A 58 -0.70 -28.40 -0.83
CA MET A 58 0.01 -28.32 0.45
C MET A 58 0.58 -29.69 0.86
N GLU A 59 1.38 -29.68 1.93
CA GLU A 59 2.22 -30.78 2.38
C GLU A 59 1.42 -32.09 2.59
N GLY A 60 1.85 -33.17 1.94
CA GLY A 60 1.21 -34.49 2.03
C GLY A 60 -0.12 -34.62 1.29
N SER A 61 -0.55 -33.62 0.51
CA SER A 61 -1.75 -33.77 -0.32
C SER A 61 -1.55 -34.81 -1.43
N LEU A 62 -2.61 -35.53 -1.76
CA LEU A 62 -2.65 -36.59 -2.77
C LEU A 62 -3.74 -36.28 -3.79
N VAL A 63 -3.35 -36.19 -5.07
CA VAL A 63 -4.26 -36.09 -6.21
C VAL A 63 -4.19 -37.40 -6.98
N GLU A 64 -5.23 -38.22 -6.86
CA GLU A 64 -5.29 -39.53 -7.50
C GLU A 64 -5.57 -39.47 -9.01
N ALA A 65 -5.30 -40.57 -9.70
CA ALA A 65 -5.31 -40.61 -11.16
C ALA A 65 -6.63 -40.12 -11.78
N HIS A 66 -6.51 -39.45 -12.93
CA HIS A 66 -7.63 -38.88 -13.71
C HIS A 66 -8.41 -37.74 -13.01
N SER A 67 -7.91 -37.21 -11.90
CA SER A 67 -8.58 -36.12 -11.17
C SER A 67 -8.17 -34.73 -11.68
N ILE A 68 -9.04 -33.76 -11.46
CA ILE A 68 -8.85 -32.38 -11.90
C ILE A 68 -8.91 -31.43 -10.71
N VAL A 69 -7.90 -30.57 -10.60
CA VAL A 69 -7.86 -29.45 -9.65
C VAL A 69 -8.04 -28.16 -10.44
N GLU A 70 -9.12 -27.42 -10.22
CA GLU A 70 -9.35 -26.17 -10.96
C GLU A 70 -8.35 -25.07 -10.60
N ALA A 71 -8.27 -24.05 -11.47
CA ALA A 71 -7.40 -22.90 -11.28
C ALA A 71 -7.67 -22.17 -9.94
N GLY A 72 -6.61 -21.71 -9.28
CA GLY A 72 -6.68 -21.00 -7.99
C GLY A 72 -7.10 -21.85 -6.79
N SER A 73 -7.26 -23.17 -6.96
CA SER A 73 -7.71 -24.06 -5.87
C SER A 73 -6.59 -24.35 -4.87
N VAL A 74 -6.96 -24.48 -3.58
CA VAL A 74 -6.01 -24.81 -2.51
C VAL A 74 -6.35 -26.15 -1.90
N VAL A 75 -5.49 -27.15 -2.11
CA VAL A 75 -5.58 -28.49 -1.55
C VAL A 75 -4.85 -28.50 -0.20
N PRO A 76 -5.57 -28.62 0.93
CA PRO A 76 -4.96 -28.54 2.27
C PRO A 76 -3.98 -29.67 2.58
N PRO A 77 -3.16 -29.55 3.65
CA PRO A 77 -2.20 -30.58 4.02
C PRO A 77 -2.87 -31.93 4.26
N GLY A 78 -2.25 -33.01 3.76
CA GLY A 78 -2.76 -34.38 3.89
C GLY A 78 -4.07 -34.66 3.15
N ARG A 79 -4.62 -33.70 2.39
CA ARG A 79 -5.92 -33.88 1.73
C ARG A 79 -5.79 -34.80 0.52
N ARG A 80 -6.68 -35.79 0.43
CA ARG A 80 -6.83 -36.69 -0.72
C ARG A 80 -7.95 -36.24 -1.63
N ILE A 81 -7.65 -36.11 -2.92
CA ILE A 81 -8.58 -35.93 -4.03
C ILE A 81 -8.76 -37.29 -4.69
N PRO A 82 -9.94 -37.92 -4.59
CA PRO A 82 -10.18 -39.25 -5.15
C PRO A 82 -10.10 -39.28 -6.67
N SER A 83 -9.75 -40.45 -7.21
CA SER A 83 -9.60 -40.69 -8.65
C SER A 83 -10.84 -40.31 -9.46
N GLY A 84 -10.65 -39.55 -10.53
CA GLY A 84 -11.71 -39.10 -11.44
C GLY A 84 -12.57 -37.93 -10.93
N GLU A 85 -12.29 -37.37 -9.76
CA GLU A 85 -13.04 -36.23 -9.22
C GLU A 85 -12.53 -34.87 -9.72
N LEU A 86 -13.45 -33.90 -9.81
CA LEU A 86 -13.16 -32.49 -10.04
C LEU A 86 -13.25 -31.74 -8.73
N TRP A 87 -12.21 -30.98 -8.38
CA TRP A 87 -12.13 -30.22 -7.13
C TRP A 87 -11.83 -28.74 -7.41
N THR A 88 -12.51 -27.86 -6.68
CA THR A 88 -12.39 -26.40 -6.84
C THR A 88 -12.48 -25.64 -5.52
N GLY A 89 -11.91 -24.44 -5.48
CA GLY A 89 -12.03 -23.49 -4.37
C GLY A 89 -10.87 -23.50 -3.36
N ASN A 90 -10.99 -22.66 -2.34
CA ASN A 90 -10.01 -22.50 -1.26
C ASN A 90 -10.76 -22.47 0.10
N PRO A 91 -10.77 -23.58 0.87
CA PRO A 91 -10.15 -24.86 0.55
C PRO A 91 -10.89 -25.62 -0.55
N ALA A 92 -10.16 -26.41 -1.34
CA ALA A 92 -10.70 -27.18 -2.46
C ALA A 92 -11.72 -28.22 -1.98
N ARG A 93 -12.84 -28.33 -2.69
CA ARG A 93 -13.90 -29.31 -2.43
C ARG A 93 -14.33 -29.99 -3.73
N SER A 94 -14.78 -31.23 -3.60
CA SER A 94 -15.37 -32.00 -4.70
C SER A 94 -16.60 -31.30 -5.26
N VAL A 95 -16.72 -31.31 -6.58
CA VAL A 95 -17.88 -30.81 -7.31
C VAL A 95 -18.31 -31.85 -8.34
N ASP A 96 -19.61 -31.93 -8.59
CA ASP A 96 -20.14 -32.83 -9.62
C ASP A 96 -19.61 -32.39 -11.00
N PRO A 97 -19.06 -33.31 -11.80
CA PRO A 97 -18.58 -32.98 -13.14
C PRO A 97 -19.77 -32.57 -14.02
N VAL A 98 -19.83 -31.30 -14.42
CA VAL A 98 -20.98 -30.75 -15.17
C VAL A 98 -21.02 -31.24 -16.63
N VAL A 99 -20.01 -31.94 -17.16
CA VAL A 99 -20.08 -32.59 -18.49
C VAL A 99 -18.97 -33.63 -18.70
N PRO A 100 -19.21 -34.73 -19.45
CA PRO A 100 -18.19 -35.73 -19.78
C PRO A 100 -17.26 -35.20 -20.88
N TRP A 101 -15.95 -35.19 -20.60
CA TRP A 101 -14.84 -35.01 -21.54
C TRP A 101 -14.74 -33.65 -22.26
N ILE A 102 -13.68 -32.92 -21.93
CA ILE A 102 -13.36 -31.58 -22.42
C ILE A 102 -13.06 -31.61 -23.94
N LYS A 103 -13.93 -30.98 -24.75
CA LYS A 103 -13.55 -30.50 -26.09
C LYS A 103 -12.83 -29.15 -25.95
N PRO A 104 -11.85 -28.83 -26.82
CA PRO A 104 -11.15 -27.53 -26.84
C PRO A 104 -12.06 -26.30 -26.95
N SER A 105 -13.33 -26.47 -27.33
CA SER A 105 -14.33 -25.42 -27.45
C SER A 105 -15.02 -25.02 -26.13
N CYS A 106 -14.74 -25.68 -25.01
CA CYS A 106 -15.42 -25.39 -23.72
C CYS A 106 -14.76 -24.26 -22.90
N LEU A 107 -13.65 -23.69 -23.35
CA LEU A 107 -13.03 -22.50 -22.75
C LEU A 107 -13.90 -21.22 -22.82
N SER A 108 -15.01 -21.24 -23.57
CA SER A 108 -15.82 -20.04 -23.81
C SER A 108 -17.22 -20.04 -23.15
N ARG A 109 -17.53 -20.94 -22.20
CA ARG A 109 -18.91 -21.11 -21.69
C ARG A 109 -19.09 -21.21 -20.17
N LEU A 110 -18.07 -20.91 -19.36
CA LEU A 110 -18.18 -20.90 -17.89
C LEU A 110 -18.56 -19.54 -17.29
N ASP A 111 -19.08 -18.62 -18.11
CA ASP A 111 -19.23 -17.20 -17.76
C ASP A 111 -20.69 -16.74 -17.55
N SER A 112 -21.59 -17.63 -17.12
CA SER A 112 -23.03 -17.31 -17.13
C SER A 112 -23.81 -17.56 -15.84
N ARG A 113 -23.17 -17.70 -14.68
CA ARG A 113 -23.91 -17.91 -13.40
C ARG A 113 -23.60 -16.97 -12.24
N LEU A 114 -22.93 -15.84 -12.48
CA LEU A 114 -22.84 -14.72 -11.53
C LEU A 114 -23.20 -13.40 -12.21
N LYS A 115 -24.34 -13.34 -12.91
CA LYS A 115 -24.88 -12.07 -13.40
C LYS A 115 -25.74 -11.41 -12.32
N LEU A 116 -25.08 -10.70 -11.40
CA LEU A 116 -25.65 -9.48 -10.84
C LEU A 116 -25.15 -8.35 -11.73
N GLU A 117 -26.06 -7.75 -12.48
CA GLU A 117 -25.79 -6.60 -13.35
C GLU A 117 -25.12 -5.48 -12.55
N MET A 118 -23.89 -5.13 -12.91
CA MET A 118 -23.21 -3.94 -12.40
C MET A 118 -22.47 -3.28 -13.56
N ASP A 119 -22.91 -2.07 -13.92
CA ASP A 119 -22.33 -1.24 -14.97
C ASP A 119 -20.82 -1.06 -14.78
N GLY A 120 -20.04 -1.50 -15.77
CA GLY A 120 -18.60 -1.27 -15.88
C GLY A 120 -17.90 -2.39 -16.64
N GLU A 121 -16.92 -2.03 -17.48
CA GLU A 121 -16.01 -3.00 -18.12
C GLU A 121 -15.45 -4.00 -17.10
N GLU A 122 -15.58 -5.30 -17.41
CA GLU A 122 -15.11 -6.39 -16.58
C GLU A 122 -13.57 -6.42 -16.50
N LEU A 123 -13.04 -6.90 -15.37
CA LEU A 123 -11.60 -7.15 -15.25
C LEU A 123 -11.23 -8.27 -16.23
N THR A 124 -10.07 -8.15 -16.86
CA THR A 124 -9.56 -9.23 -17.71
C THR A 124 -9.32 -10.49 -16.88
N GLU A 125 -9.30 -11.66 -17.53
CA GLU A 125 -8.98 -12.93 -16.85
C GLU A 125 -7.59 -12.87 -16.17
N GLN A 126 -6.63 -12.23 -16.84
CA GLN A 126 -5.29 -12.02 -16.30
C GLN A 126 -5.30 -11.16 -15.02
N GLU A 127 -6.06 -10.06 -15.00
CA GLU A 127 -6.22 -9.23 -13.79
C GLU A 127 -6.95 -9.97 -12.68
N THR A 128 -7.99 -10.74 -13.02
CA THR A 128 -8.75 -11.54 -12.06
C THR A 128 -7.86 -12.59 -11.40
N ALA A 129 -6.99 -13.25 -12.17
CA ALA A 129 -6.03 -14.20 -11.63
C ALA A 129 -4.94 -13.53 -10.77
N LEU A 130 -4.38 -12.41 -11.25
CA LEU A 130 -3.33 -11.67 -10.54
C LEU A 130 -3.81 -11.12 -9.20
N TYR A 131 -5.04 -10.59 -9.16
CA TYR A 131 -5.61 -9.91 -7.98
C TYR A 131 -6.58 -10.79 -7.18
N ASP A 132 -6.70 -12.10 -7.43
CA ASP A 132 -7.68 -12.98 -6.77
C ASP A 132 -7.70 -12.80 -5.24
N ARG A 133 -6.53 -12.82 -4.59
CA ARG A 133 -6.44 -12.65 -3.13
C ARG A 133 -6.93 -11.28 -2.65
N GLN A 134 -6.66 -10.24 -3.41
CA GLN A 134 -7.05 -8.87 -3.10
C GLN A 134 -8.55 -8.66 -3.33
N ILE A 135 -9.08 -9.21 -4.43
CA ILE A 135 -10.51 -9.26 -4.76
C ILE A 135 -11.30 -9.96 -3.66
N ARG A 136 -10.76 -11.01 -3.02
CA ARG A 136 -11.42 -11.64 -1.86
C ARG A 136 -11.51 -10.74 -0.63
N VAL A 137 -10.60 -9.78 -0.48
CA VAL A 137 -10.57 -8.85 0.65
C VAL A 137 -11.56 -7.71 0.44
N TRP A 138 -11.48 -7.02 -0.70
CA TRP A 138 -12.28 -5.81 -0.95
C TRP A 138 -13.32 -5.93 -2.06
N GLY A 139 -13.41 -7.05 -2.76
CA GLY A 139 -14.39 -7.32 -3.81
C GLY A 139 -13.98 -6.79 -5.19
N ALA A 140 -14.57 -7.38 -6.24
CA ALA A 140 -14.23 -7.07 -7.63
C ALA A 140 -14.49 -5.61 -8.00
N ASP A 141 -15.58 -5.00 -7.51
CA ASP A 141 -15.89 -3.59 -7.82
C ASP A 141 -14.85 -2.62 -7.27
N ALA A 142 -14.31 -2.92 -6.09
CA ALA A 142 -13.23 -2.13 -5.50
C ALA A 142 -11.97 -2.27 -6.34
N GLN A 143 -11.66 -3.48 -6.82
CA GLN A 143 -10.53 -3.71 -7.73
C GLN A 143 -10.71 -2.99 -9.07
N ARG A 144 -11.92 -2.95 -9.64
CA ARG A 144 -12.24 -2.18 -10.85
C ARG A 144 -12.06 -0.67 -10.65
N ARG A 145 -12.41 -0.15 -9.49
CA ARG A 145 -12.15 1.27 -9.16
C ARG A 145 -10.65 1.54 -9.02
N LEU A 146 -9.91 0.63 -8.39
CA LEU A 146 -8.44 0.72 -8.30
C LEU A 146 -7.80 0.75 -9.69
N SER A 147 -8.13 -0.19 -10.57
CA SER A 147 -7.52 -0.27 -11.92
C SER A 147 -7.82 0.93 -12.83
N LYS A 148 -8.82 1.75 -12.48
CA LYS A 148 -9.15 3.00 -13.18
C LYS A 148 -8.61 4.25 -12.48
N ALA A 149 -8.08 4.14 -11.26
CA ALA A 149 -7.62 5.28 -10.48
C ALA A 149 -6.23 5.76 -10.90
N HIS A 150 -6.06 7.07 -10.95
CA HIS A 150 -4.81 7.75 -11.28
C HIS A 150 -4.24 8.44 -10.04
N VAL A 151 -3.01 8.08 -9.67
CA VAL A 151 -2.32 8.58 -8.46
C VAL A 151 -1.15 9.47 -8.84
N LEU A 152 -1.12 10.71 -8.33
CA LEU A 152 0.03 11.59 -8.37
C LEU A 152 0.82 11.46 -7.07
N VAL A 153 2.13 11.29 -7.19
CA VAL A 153 3.05 11.21 -6.05
C VAL A 153 4.13 12.27 -6.20
N GLY A 154 4.06 13.26 -5.32
CA GLY A 154 5.11 14.22 -5.09
C GLY A 154 6.10 13.71 -4.07
N GLY A 155 7.35 13.53 -4.51
CA GLY A 155 8.55 13.40 -3.67
C GLY A 155 8.70 12.06 -3.02
N ILE A 156 9.88 11.47 -3.22
CA ILE A 156 10.11 10.07 -2.94
C ILE A 156 11.32 9.92 -2.02
N LYS A 157 11.03 9.60 -0.76
CA LYS A 157 11.98 9.00 0.20
C LYS A 157 11.58 7.54 0.45
N GLY A 158 12.17 6.87 1.44
CA GLY A 158 11.90 5.46 1.74
C GLY A 158 10.43 5.18 2.06
N THR A 159 9.78 6.05 2.82
CA THR A 159 8.36 5.93 3.18
C THR A 159 7.45 5.96 1.97
N VAL A 160 7.72 6.89 1.05
CA VAL A 160 6.93 7.02 -0.18
C VAL A 160 7.26 5.90 -1.16
N ALA A 161 8.50 5.38 -1.18
CA ALA A 161 8.85 4.19 -1.96
C ALA A 161 8.03 2.95 -1.54
N GLU A 162 7.87 2.73 -0.22
CA GLU A 162 7.01 1.69 0.33
C GLU A 162 5.54 1.88 -0.08
N PHE A 163 5.05 3.12 0.02
CA PHE A 163 3.72 3.48 -0.46
C PHE A 163 3.53 3.16 -1.96
N CYS A 164 4.44 3.64 -2.82
CA CYS A 164 4.39 3.42 -4.27
C CYS A 164 4.38 1.94 -4.61
N LYS A 165 5.24 1.13 -3.98
CA LYS A 165 5.24 -0.33 -4.15
C LYS A 165 3.89 -0.94 -3.75
N ASN A 166 3.30 -0.51 -2.63
CA ASN A 166 2.00 -1.03 -2.18
C ASN A 166 0.88 -0.72 -3.18
N ILE A 167 0.78 0.52 -3.67
CA ILE A 167 -0.30 0.91 -4.59
C ILE A 167 -0.10 0.34 -6.00
N VAL A 168 1.15 0.16 -6.46
CA VAL A 168 1.45 -0.53 -7.73
C VAL A 168 1.07 -2.00 -7.64
N LEU A 169 1.41 -2.68 -6.54
CA LEU A 169 1.01 -4.07 -6.30
C LEU A 169 -0.51 -4.23 -6.09
N ALA A 170 -1.19 -3.19 -5.59
CA ALA A 170 -2.65 -3.16 -5.49
C ALA A 170 -3.34 -3.00 -6.85
N GLY A 171 -2.60 -2.66 -7.90
CA GLY A 171 -3.12 -2.57 -9.27
C GLY A 171 -3.88 -1.29 -9.55
N VAL A 172 -3.37 -0.13 -9.12
CA VAL A 172 -3.93 1.16 -9.54
C VAL A 172 -3.75 1.40 -11.04
N GLY A 173 -4.62 2.19 -11.67
CA GLY A 173 -4.57 2.44 -13.12
C GLY A 173 -3.32 3.19 -13.59
N SER A 174 -2.83 4.16 -12.81
CA SER A 174 -1.51 4.74 -13.05
C SER A 174 -0.91 5.43 -11.83
N VAL A 175 0.41 5.58 -11.86
CA VAL A 175 1.20 6.36 -10.91
C VAL A 175 2.06 7.34 -11.68
N VAL A 176 1.94 8.63 -11.37
CA VAL A 176 2.82 9.69 -11.90
C VAL A 176 3.69 10.20 -10.76
N LEU A 177 4.99 10.18 -10.98
CA LEU A 177 6.00 10.59 -10.01
C LEU A 177 6.53 11.99 -10.36
N VAL A 178 6.66 12.85 -9.36
CA VAL A 178 7.28 14.18 -9.47
C VAL A 178 8.32 14.30 -8.36
N ASP A 179 9.60 14.22 -8.74
CA ASP A 179 10.73 14.46 -7.85
C ASP A 179 12.01 14.69 -8.67
N GLU A 180 12.38 15.95 -8.87
CA GLU A 180 13.56 16.36 -9.64
C GLU A 180 14.86 16.32 -8.81
N ARG A 181 14.80 15.94 -7.53
CA ARG A 181 16.01 15.89 -6.70
C ARG A 181 16.97 14.82 -7.23
N PRO A 182 18.28 15.06 -7.14
CA PRO A 182 19.27 14.03 -7.45
C PRO A 182 19.23 12.92 -6.39
N VAL A 183 19.66 11.72 -6.78
CA VAL A 183 19.87 10.64 -5.83
C VAL A 183 21.03 10.99 -4.89
N THR A 184 20.81 10.87 -3.58
CA THR A 184 21.81 11.09 -2.53
C THR A 184 22.11 9.79 -1.79
N GLU A 185 23.19 9.74 -1.02
CA GLU A 185 23.50 8.59 -0.14
C GLU A 185 22.37 8.32 0.87
N GLU A 186 21.73 9.38 1.38
CA GLU A 186 20.57 9.26 2.28
C GLU A 186 19.41 8.53 1.60
N ALA A 187 19.15 8.82 0.32
CA ALA A 187 18.09 8.15 -0.44
C ALA A 187 18.37 6.64 -0.55
N LEU A 188 19.62 6.23 -0.78
CA LEU A 188 20.00 4.82 -0.88
C LEU A 188 19.78 4.01 0.40
N ASN A 189 19.80 4.66 1.58
CA ASN A 189 19.66 3.97 2.86
C ASN A 189 18.24 3.47 3.14
N ALA A 190 17.23 4.17 2.66
CA ALA A 190 15.83 3.89 2.97
C ALA A 190 14.95 3.61 1.75
N ASN A 191 15.42 3.94 0.54
CA ASN A 191 14.67 3.77 -0.69
C ASN A 191 15.16 2.55 -1.49
N PHE A 192 14.48 1.41 -1.31
CA PHE A 192 14.80 0.16 -2.00
C PHE A 192 14.52 0.17 -3.51
N LEU A 193 13.83 1.19 -4.03
CA LEU A 193 13.60 1.35 -5.48
C LEU A 193 14.83 1.89 -6.20
N ILE A 194 15.85 2.36 -5.48
CA ILE A 194 17.07 2.89 -6.07
C ILE A 194 18.14 1.81 -5.99
N SER A 195 18.64 1.39 -7.15
CA SER A 195 19.81 0.50 -7.21
C SER A 195 21.03 1.18 -6.61
N PRO A 196 21.86 0.49 -5.79
CA PRO A 196 23.10 1.04 -5.28
C PRO A 196 24.19 1.23 -6.36
N ASP A 197 23.98 0.72 -7.58
CA ASP A 197 24.91 0.94 -8.70
C ASP A 197 24.79 2.37 -9.23
N GLU A 198 25.82 3.18 -9.00
CA GLU A 198 25.91 4.58 -9.44
C GLU A 198 25.64 4.77 -10.93
N LYS A 199 26.02 3.80 -11.77
CA LYS A 199 25.76 3.88 -13.22
C LYS A 199 24.28 3.89 -13.56
N VAL A 200 23.43 3.39 -12.68
CA VAL A 200 21.97 3.34 -12.85
C VAL A 200 21.32 4.69 -12.59
N TYR A 201 21.83 5.44 -11.61
CA TYR A 201 21.21 6.70 -11.15
C TYR A 201 22.00 7.98 -11.48
N ALA A 202 23.26 7.87 -11.94
CA ALA A 202 24.07 9.03 -12.28
C ALA A 202 23.38 9.93 -13.32
N GLY A 203 23.22 11.22 -12.97
CA GLY A 203 22.61 12.24 -13.82
C GLY A 203 21.08 12.15 -13.96
N ARG A 204 20.42 11.29 -13.19
CA ARG A 204 18.96 11.07 -13.21
C ARG A 204 18.31 11.57 -11.93
N SER A 205 17.03 11.91 -12.00
CA SER A 205 16.27 12.28 -10.81
C SER A 205 15.80 11.06 -10.01
N VAL A 206 15.47 11.25 -8.74
CA VAL A 206 14.88 10.20 -7.89
C VAL A 206 13.61 9.63 -8.53
N ALA A 207 12.75 10.47 -9.12
CA ALA A 207 11.54 10.01 -9.79
C ALA A 207 11.84 9.13 -11.01
N GLU A 208 12.84 9.50 -11.83
CA GLU A 208 13.23 8.71 -13.00
C GLU A 208 13.73 7.32 -12.61
N VAL A 209 14.57 7.21 -11.57
CA VAL A 209 15.10 5.92 -11.12
C VAL A 209 14.01 5.06 -10.49
N CYS A 210 13.21 5.63 -9.57
CA CYS A 210 12.11 4.90 -8.94
C CYS A 210 11.05 4.44 -9.95
N CYS A 211 10.78 5.24 -11.00
CA CYS A 211 9.83 4.91 -12.05
C CYS A 211 10.19 3.60 -12.76
N ASP A 212 11.47 3.40 -13.09
CA ASP A 212 11.91 2.18 -13.77
C ASP A 212 11.71 0.96 -12.90
N SER A 213 12.15 1.00 -11.64
CA SER A 213 11.96 -0.13 -10.71
C SER A 213 10.50 -0.43 -10.42
N LEU A 214 9.63 0.59 -10.33
CA LEU A 214 8.20 0.38 -10.07
C LEU A 214 7.47 -0.31 -11.22
N LYS A 215 7.91 -0.13 -12.48
CA LYS A 215 7.31 -0.85 -13.63
C LYS A 215 7.47 -2.36 -13.50
N ASP A 216 8.57 -2.82 -12.90
CA ASP A 216 8.84 -4.24 -12.72
C ASP A 216 7.94 -4.91 -11.66
N PHE A 217 7.39 -4.14 -10.71
CA PHE A 217 6.49 -4.68 -9.69
C PHE A 217 5.14 -5.12 -10.25
N ASN A 218 4.61 -4.40 -11.24
CA ASN A 218 3.33 -4.73 -11.84
C ASN A 218 3.21 -4.15 -13.26
N PRO A 219 3.40 -4.97 -14.32
CA PRO A 219 3.29 -4.52 -15.70
C PRO A 219 1.91 -3.98 -16.11
N MET A 220 0.87 -4.26 -15.32
CA MET A 220 -0.50 -3.76 -15.57
C MET A 220 -0.67 -2.29 -15.16
N VAL A 221 0.23 -1.76 -14.30
CA VAL A 221 0.15 -0.39 -13.79
C VAL A 221 1.03 0.52 -14.63
N ARG A 222 0.44 1.60 -15.17
CA ARG A 222 1.22 2.61 -15.88
C ARG A 222 1.98 3.49 -14.89
N VAL A 223 3.30 3.39 -14.87
CA VAL A 223 4.16 4.27 -14.05
C VAL A 223 4.93 5.22 -14.97
N SER A 224 4.88 6.51 -14.67
CA SER A 224 5.54 7.56 -15.45
C SER A 224 6.05 8.70 -14.58
N VAL A 225 6.84 9.60 -15.15
CA VAL A 225 7.42 10.77 -14.48
C VAL A 225 6.95 12.03 -15.16
N GLU A 226 6.61 13.04 -14.36
CA GLU A 226 6.40 14.41 -14.82
C GLU A 226 7.49 15.31 -14.24
N LYS A 227 8.10 16.13 -15.09
CA LYS A 227 9.20 17.02 -14.68
C LYS A 227 8.67 18.35 -14.18
N GLY A 228 9.31 18.89 -13.16
CA GLY A 228 9.03 20.22 -12.64
C GLY A 228 8.69 20.24 -11.15
N ASP A 229 8.12 21.36 -10.71
CA ASP A 229 7.77 21.59 -9.31
C ASP A 229 6.24 21.61 -9.15
N LEU A 230 5.73 20.87 -8.17
CA LEU A 230 4.29 20.76 -7.92
C LEU A 230 3.62 22.14 -7.71
N SER A 231 4.30 23.09 -7.08
CA SER A 231 3.77 24.44 -6.86
C SER A 231 3.56 25.20 -8.18
N THR A 232 4.21 24.81 -9.27
CA THR A 232 4.11 25.49 -10.57
C THR A 232 3.01 24.95 -11.48
N PHE A 233 2.54 23.71 -11.27
CA PHE A 233 1.50 23.12 -12.10
C PHE A 233 0.14 23.81 -11.91
N GLY A 234 -0.59 24.02 -13.01
CA GLY A 234 -1.95 24.57 -12.99
C GLY A 234 -3.00 23.58 -12.48
N GLU A 235 -4.21 24.05 -12.22
CA GLU A 235 -5.33 23.23 -11.72
C GLU A 235 -5.65 22.06 -12.66
N ASP A 236 -5.67 22.31 -13.98
CA ASP A 236 -5.87 21.31 -15.04
C ASP A 236 -4.92 20.09 -14.96
N PHE A 237 -3.73 20.28 -14.38
CA PHE A 237 -2.80 19.18 -14.16
C PHE A 237 -3.33 18.22 -13.08
N TYR A 238 -3.81 18.77 -11.97
CA TYR A 238 -4.31 18.00 -10.84
C TYR A 238 -5.62 17.26 -11.17
N GLU A 239 -6.45 17.83 -12.06
CA GLU A 239 -7.72 17.20 -12.49
C GLU A 239 -7.54 15.84 -13.19
N LYS A 240 -6.31 15.50 -13.61
CA LYS A 240 -5.99 14.19 -14.18
C LYS A 240 -5.96 13.07 -13.14
N PHE A 241 -5.88 13.40 -11.85
CA PHE A 241 -5.63 12.45 -10.77
C PHE A 241 -6.82 12.32 -9.83
N ASP A 242 -7.03 11.12 -9.29
CA ASP A 242 -8.06 10.85 -8.28
C ASP A 242 -7.48 10.94 -6.86
N VAL A 243 -6.16 10.75 -6.75
CA VAL A 243 -5.40 10.83 -5.51
C VAL A 243 -4.11 11.60 -5.73
N VAL A 244 -3.79 12.51 -4.80
CA VAL A 244 -2.55 13.27 -4.76
C VAL A 244 -1.88 13.02 -3.41
N VAL A 245 -0.65 12.52 -3.44
CA VAL A 245 0.18 12.28 -2.25
C VAL A 245 1.42 13.17 -2.31
N VAL A 246 1.68 13.92 -1.24
CA VAL A 246 2.80 14.88 -1.17
C VAL A 246 3.70 14.59 0.02
N SER A 247 5.00 14.50 -0.20
CA SER A 247 6.04 14.36 0.83
C SER A 247 7.27 15.18 0.50
N CYS A 248 8.03 15.68 1.48
CA CYS A 248 9.24 16.48 1.22
C CYS A 248 9.01 17.89 0.61
N TRP A 249 7.78 18.43 0.64
CA TRP A 249 7.54 19.84 0.29
C TRP A 249 7.28 20.71 1.52
N SER A 250 7.60 22.00 1.39
CA SER A 250 7.35 23.00 2.42
C SER A 250 5.86 23.06 2.82
N LEU A 251 5.61 23.57 4.02
CA LEU A 251 4.25 23.77 4.54
C LEU A 251 3.40 24.60 3.57
N LYS A 252 3.96 25.69 3.05
CA LYS A 252 3.35 26.53 2.01
C LYS A 252 2.92 25.75 0.78
N THR A 253 3.78 24.86 0.27
CA THR A 253 3.46 24.07 -0.93
C THR A 253 2.42 22.99 -0.65
N LYS A 254 2.47 22.31 0.50
CA LYS A 254 1.42 21.36 0.93
C LYS A 254 0.04 22.03 0.97
N ARG A 255 -0.05 23.24 1.56
CA ARG A 255 -1.28 24.06 1.60
C ARG A 255 -1.79 24.38 0.19
N LEU A 256 -0.90 24.87 -0.67
CA LEU A 256 -1.24 25.24 -2.05
C LEU A 256 -1.79 24.04 -2.85
N ILE A 257 -1.15 22.87 -2.75
CA ILE A 257 -1.57 21.67 -3.48
C ILE A 257 -2.93 21.18 -2.95
N ASN A 258 -3.13 21.15 -1.63
CA ASN A 258 -4.41 20.78 -1.04
C ASN A 258 -5.54 21.72 -1.50
N GLU A 259 -5.29 23.03 -1.56
CA GLU A 259 -6.24 24.02 -2.06
C GLU A 259 -6.60 23.76 -3.53
N ARG A 260 -5.62 23.46 -4.39
CA ARG A 260 -5.86 23.10 -5.79
C ARG A 260 -6.70 21.83 -5.92
N CYS A 261 -6.45 20.81 -5.09
CA CYS A 261 -7.26 19.59 -5.06
C CYS A 261 -8.72 19.87 -4.70
N ARG A 262 -8.98 20.84 -3.80
CA ARG A 262 -10.33 21.27 -3.41
C ARG A 262 -11.04 22.14 -4.44
N LYS A 263 -10.29 22.89 -5.26
CA LYS A 263 -10.83 23.74 -6.34
C LYS A 263 -11.17 22.97 -7.60
N SER A 264 -10.66 21.75 -7.76
CA SER A 264 -10.93 20.92 -8.93
C SER A 264 -12.43 20.66 -9.10
N SER A 265 -12.85 20.55 -10.36
CA SER A 265 -14.20 20.19 -10.75
C SER A 265 -14.61 18.78 -10.29
N LYS A 266 -13.64 17.90 -10.02
CA LYS A 266 -13.85 16.57 -9.46
C LYS A 266 -13.22 16.44 -8.07
N ARG A 267 -13.73 15.51 -7.27
CA ARG A 267 -13.15 15.19 -5.97
C ARG A 267 -11.78 14.53 -6.14
N ILE A 268 -10.76 15.14 -5.56
CA ILE A 268 -9.39 14.60 -5.50
C ILE A 268 -9.08 14.31 -4.02
N ALA A 269 -8.72 13.06 -3.72
CA ALA A 269 -8.25 12.69 -2.39
C ALA A 269 -6.82 13.22 -2.20
N TYR A 270 -6.60 14.05 -1.19
CA TYR A 270 -5.29 14.60 -0.87
C TYR A 270 -4.70 13.94 0.36
N TYR A 271 -3.42 13.61 0.29
CA TYR A 271 -2.63 13.15 1.43
C TYR A 271 -1.31 13.90 1.49
N SER A 272 -0.85 14.20 2.71
CA SER A 272 0.57 14.48 2.95
C SER A 272 1.17 13.44 3.89
N VAL A 273 2.43 13.11 3.66
CA VAL A 273 3.15 12.15 4.49
C VAL A 273 4.56 12.65 4.76
N ASP A 274 4.98 12.56 6.02
CA ASP A 274 6.32 12.90 6.44
C ASP A 274 6.83 11.85 7.42
N CYS A 275 8.07 11.43 7.23
CA CYS A 275 8.82 10.62 8.17
C CYS A 275 10.06 11.40 8.58
N ARG A 276 10.24 11.60 9.89
CA ARG A 276 11.39 12.29 10.48
C ARG A 276 11.88 11.47 11.65
N ASP A 277 13.15 11.11 11.64
CA ASP A 277 13.72 10.15 12.58
C ASP A 277 12.87 8.86 12.59
N SER A 278 12.41 8.45 13.77
CA SER A 278 11.56 7.28 14.00
C SER A 278 10.08 7.64 14.12
N CYS A 279 9.69 8.84 13.68
CA CYS A 279 8.33 9.36 13.73
C CYS A 279 7.73 9.50 12.33
N GLY A 280 6.44 9.17 12.19
CA GLY A 280 5.68 9.36 10.96
C GLY A 280 4.39 10.14 11.19
N GLU A 281 4.03 10.98 10.23
CA GLU A 281 2.76 11.68 10.13
C GLU A 281 2.12 11.40 8.77
N ILE A 282 0.83 11.06 8.77
CA ILE A 282 -0.01 11.07 7.57
C ILE A 282 -1.17 12.03 7.83
N PHE A 283 -1.41 12.94 6.91
CA PHE A 283 -2.63 13.73 6.84
C PHE A 283 -3.50 13.24 5.69
N ALA A 284 -4.81 13.23 5.88
CA ALA A 284 -5.79 12.94 4.85
C ALA A 284 -6.83 14.05 4.74
N ASP A 285 -7.13 14.45 3.51
CA ASP A 285 -8.26 15.30 3.15
C ASP A 285 -9.01 14.67 1.96
N LEU A 286 -10.12 14.01 2.26
CA LEU A 286 -10.99 13.39 1.26
C LEU A 286 -12.14 14.31 0.83
N GLN A 287 -12.15 15.56 1.31
CA GLN A 287 -13.21 16.54 1.11
C GLN A 287 -14.55 16.03 1.68
N ASN A 288 -15.64 16.10 0.91
CA ASN A 288 -16.88 15.40 1.23
C ASN A 288 -16.79 13.97 0.70
N TYR A 289 -16.71 13.00 1.60
CA TYR A 289 -16.44 11.61 1.26
C TYR A 289 -17.50 10.66 1.76
N THR A 290 -18.04 9.87 0.84
CA THR A 290 -19.00 8.81 1.12
C THR A 290 -18.32 7.44 0.98
N TYR A 291 -18.50 6.58 1.97
CA TYR A 291 -17.93 5.23 1.99
C TYR A 291 -18.90 4.22 2.58
N SER A 292 -18.59 2.96 2.34
CA SER A 292 -19.37 1.83 2.84
C SER A 292 -18.58 1.02 3.86
N LYS A 293 -19.26 0.52 4.88
CA LYS A 293 -18.69 -0.45 5.83
C LYS A 293 -19.70 -1.53 6.20
N LYS A 294 -19.17 -2.71 6.52
CA LYS A 294 -19.99 -3.82 7.04
C LYS A 294 -20.15 -3.69 8.55
N LYS A 295 -21.38 -3.80 9.03
CA LYS A 295 -21.72 -3.88 10.46
C LYS A 295 -22.79 -4.95 10.63
N LEU A 296 -22.47 -6.03 11.35
CA LEU A 296 -23.41 -7.15 11.63
C LEU A 296 -24.12 -7.64 10.35
N ASP A 297 -23.34 -7.96 9.32
CA ASP A 297 -23.78 -8.43 7.99
C ASP A 297 -24.52 -7.43 7.09
N GLU A 298 -24.84 -6.22 7.58
CA GLU A 298 -25.39 -5.14 6.77
C GLU A 298 -24.29 -4.21 6.23
N THR A 299 -24.47 -3.70 5.01
CA THR A 299 -23.60 -2.66 4.44
C THR A 299 -24.23 -1.30 4.67
N ILE A 300 -23.52 -0.44 5.42
CA ILE A 300 -23.98 0.90 5.78
C ILE A 300 -23.18 1.92 5.00
N THR A 301 -23.87 2.88 4.40
CA THR A 301 -23.27 4.08 3.80
C THR A 301 -23.02 5.13 4.87
N CYS A 302 -21.82 5.70 4.87
CA CYS A 302 -21.36 6.69 5.83
C CYS A 302 -20.80 7.90 5.09
N GLU A 303 -20.97 9.09 5.67
CA GLU A 303 -20.48 10.35 5.11
C GLU A 303 -19.53 11.02 6.10
N ILE A 304 -18.48 11.65 5.57
CA ILE A 304 -17.46 12.35 6.34
C ILE A 304 -17.09 13.62 5.59
N GLN A 305 -17.08 14.72 6.33
CA GLN A 305 -16.49 15.97 5.86
C GLN A 305 -15.10 16.15 6.47
N TYR A 306 -14.10 16.36 5.62
CA TYR A 306 -12.74 16.65 6.01
C TYR A 306 -12.48 18.16 6.03
N PRO A 307 -11.71 18.68 7.00
CA PRO A 307 -11.14 20.02 6.90
C PRO A 307 -10.00 20.02 5.88
N SER A 308 -9.73 21.18 5.28
CA SER A 308 -8.52 21.39 4.48
C SER A 308 -7.28 21.26 5.36
N TYR A 309 -6.12 21.07 4.71
CA TYR A 309 -4.85 21.01 5.42
C TYR A 309 -4.60 22.29 6.23
N GLU A 310 -4.91 23.45 5.65
CA GLU A 310 -4.81 24.74 6.33
C GLU A 310 -5.71 24.83 7.57
N GLU A 311 -6.98 24.46 7.43
CA GLU A 311 -7.92 24.49 8.55
C GLU A 311 -7.48 23.55 9.68
N ALA A 312 -6.93 22.39 9.35
CA ALA A 312 -6.48 21.40 10.32
C ALA A 312 -5.25 21.88 11.11
N ILE A 313 -4.24 22.46 10.45
CA ILE A 313 -3.02 22.96 11.13
C ILE A 313 -3.23 24.32 11.82
N ALA A 314 -4.31 25.04 11.49
CA ALA A 314 -4.67 26.32 12.09
C ALA A 314 -5.52 26.19 13.36
N VAL A 315 -5.96 24.98 13.74
CA VAL A 315 -6.78 24.78 14.96
C VAL A 315 -6.00 25.27 16.19
N PRO A 316 -6.54 26.21 16.98
CA PRO A 316 -5.87 26.70 18.18
C PRO A 316 -5.59 25.57 19.17
N TRP A 317 -4.37 25.45 19.68
CA TRP A 317 -4.00 24.27 20.49
C TRP A 317 -4.79 24.16 21.80
N ARG A 318 -5.25 25.29 22.35
CA ARG A 318 -6.13 25.33 23.53
C ARG A 318 -7.51 24.71 23.31
N THR A 319 -7.99 24.62 22.07
CA THR A 319 -9.30 24.02 21.76
C THR A 319 -9.21 22.53 21.48
N LEU A 320 -8.00 22.00 21.32
CA LEU A 320 -7.78 20.58 21.06
C LEU A 320 -7.99 19.74 22.33
N PRO A 321 -8.42 18.47 22.19
CA PRO A 321 -8.50 17.55 23.31
C PRO A 321 -7.16 17.42 24.05
N LYS A 322 -7.21 17.28 25.38
CA LYS A 322 -6.00 17.16 26.22
C LYS A 322 -5.09 15.96 25.91
N LYS A 323 -5.61 14.96 25.17
CA LYS A 323 -4.92 13.71 24.85
C LYS A 323 -4.37 13.65 23.42
N VAL A 324 -4.43 14.75 22.66
CA VAL A 324 -3.84 14.81 21.32
C VAL A 324 -2.36 14.45 21.39
N SER A 325 -1.90 13.64 20.44
CA SER A 325 -0.51 13.22 20.31
C SER A 325 0.47 14.39 20.42
N LYS A 326 1.50 14.21 21.24
CA LYS A 326 2.62 15.17 21.37
C LYS A 326 3.35 15.40 20.04
N LEU A 327 3.34 14.37 19.18
CA LEU A 327 3.97 14.41 17.86
C LEU A 327 3.28 15.44 16.95
N TYR A 328 1.96 15.60 17.03
CA TYR A 328 1.25 16.66 16.29
C TYR A 328 1.88 18.03 16.57
N PHE A 329 1.98 18.42 17.84
CA PHE A 329 2.51 19.72 18.22
C PHE A 329 3.97 19.88 17.84
N ALA A 330 4.79 18.85 18.03
CA ALA A 330 6.21 18.88 17.67
C ALA A 330 6.41 19.06 16.16
N MET A 331 5.65 18.34 15.32
CA MET A 331 5.68 18.52 13.86
C MET A 331 5.30 19.94 13.46
N ARG A 332 4.24 20.51 14.07
CA ARG A 332 3.83 21.91 13.81
C ARG A 332 4.91 22.93 14.20
N VAL A 333 5.67 22.70 15.27
CA VAL A 333 6.80 23.58 15.64
C VAL A 333 7.89 23.52 14.56
N ILE A 334 8.30 22.31 14.15
CA ILE A 334 9.36 22.11 13.16
C ILE A 334 8.98 22.72 11.81
N GLU A 335 7.77 22.45 11.31
CA GLU A 335 7.33 22.97 10.02
C GLU A 335 7.23 24.51 10.01
N ARG A 336 6.79 25.13 11.11
CA ARG A 336 6.76 26.59 11.23
C ARG A 336 8.15 27.19 11.32
N PHE A 337 9.09 26.51 11.98
CA PHE A 337 10.49 26.93 12.02
C PHE A 337 11.11 26.89 10.63
N GLU A 338 10.91 25.79 9.91
CA GLU A 338 11.41 25.65 8.54
C GLU A 338 10.83 26.74 7.62
N GLU A 339 9.53 27.01 7.72
CA GLU A 339 8.89 28.08 6.96
C GLU A 339 9.43 29.47 7.33
N SER A 340 9.63 29.79 8.61
CA SER A 340 10.12 31.11 9.04
C SER A 340 11.57 31.37 8.65
N GLU A 341 12.40 30.34 8.62
CA GLU A 341 13.83 30.42 8.27
C GLU A 341 14.08 30.12 6.78
N GLY A 342 13.05 29.84 6.00
CA GLY A 342 13.17 29.49 4.57
C GLY A 342 13.91 28.17 4.33
N ARG A 343 13.87 27.25 5.28
CA ARG A 343 14.43 25.89 5.14
C ARG A 343 13.47 25.00 4.37
N ASN A 344 14.01 24.13 3.53
CA ASN A 344 13.22 23.02 3.00
C ASN A 344 13.03 21.93 4.05
N PRO A 345 11.99 21.07 3.92
CA PRO A 345 11.81 19.95 4.82
C PRO A 345 13.05 19.07 4.87
N GLY A 346 13.56 18.91 6.09
CA GLY A 346 14.76 18.11 6.33
C GLY A 346 16.09 18.84 6.09
N GLU A 347 16.09 20.17 5.98
CA GLU A 347 17.33 20.98 6.05
C GLU A 347 17.62 21.50 7.46
N THR A 348 16.76 21.20 8.43
CA THR A 348 16.98 21.54 9.83
C THR A 348 18.17 20.74 10.37
N THR A 349 19.01 21.39 11.18
CA THR A 349 20.21 20.81 11.76
C THR A 349 20.27 20.99 13.26
N ARG A 350 21.25 20.35 13.92
CA ARG A 350 21.48 20.56 15.35
C ARG A 350 21.78 22.02 15.71
N ALA A 351 22.34 22.81 14.80
CA ALA A 351 22.60 24.24 15.03
C ALA A 351 21.31 25.06 15.17
N ASP A 352 20.21 24.56 14.60
CA ASP A 352 18.92 25.23 14.62
C ASP A 352 18.12 24.95 15.92
N LEU A 353 18.49 23.90 16.67
CA LEU A 353 17.75 23.45 17.86
C LEU A 353 17.46 24.55 18.89
N PRO A 354 18.38 25.46 19.25
CA PRO A 354 18.08 26.56 20.16
C PRO A 354 16.94 27.46 19.66
N ASN A 355 16.89 27.73 18.35
CA ASN A 355 15.85 28.55 17.74
C ASN A 355 14.52 27.77 17.62
N VAL A 356 14.57 26.47 17.36
CA VAL A 356 13.39 25.58 17.39
C VAL A 356 12.76 25.57 18.79
N LEU A 357 13.56 25.44 19.84
CA LEU A 357 13.07 25.47 21.24
C LEU A 357 12.51 26.85 21.61
N LYS A 358 13.12 27.92 21.12
CA LYS A 358 12.59 29.28 21.27
C LYS A 358 11.21 29.42 20.59
N LEU A 359 11.07 28.94 19.35
CA LEU A 359 9.80 28.99 18.63
C LEU A 359 8.72 28.14 19.31
N ARG A 360 9.06 26.96 19.83
CA ARG A 360 8.13 26.15 20.66
C ARG A 360 7.53 27.00 21.77
N LYS A 361 8.36 27.72 22.52
CA LYS A 361 7.92 28.56 23.65
C LYS A 361 6.95 29.65 23.18
N GLU A 362 7.29 30.36 22.11
CA GLU A 362 6.44 31.40 21.52
C GLU A 362 5.07 30.85 21.07
N LEU A 363 5.07 29.68 20.43
CA LEU A 363 3.84 29.01 19.98
C LEU A 363 2.99 28.52 21.16
N CYS A 364 3.62 27.98 22.21
CA CYS A 364 2.94 27.59 23.45
C CYS A 364 2.30 28.79 24.15
N GLU A 365 3.01 29.91 24.26
CA GLU A 365 2.49 31.16 24.85
C GLU A 365 1.31 31.71 24.05
N ALA A 366 1.45 31.81 22.73
CA ALA A 366 0.39 32.30 21.83
C ALA A 366 -0.89 31.45 21.88
N ASN A 367 -0.75 30.13 22.11
CA ASN A 367 -1.87 29.21 22.21
C ASN A 367 -2.34 28.97 23.65
N SER A 368 -1.74 29.59 24.67
CA SER A 368 -1.99 29.27 26.08
C SER A 368 -1.86 27.76 26.37
N PHE A 369 -0.83 27.13 25.80
CA PHE A 369 -0.60 25.70 25.82
C PHE A 369 0.63 25.35 26.67
N ASN A 370 0.57 24.23 27.39
CA ASN A 370 1.65 23.84 28.30
C ASN A 370 2.84 23.28 27.53
N GLU A 371 4.00 23.92 27.66
CA GLU A 371 5.25 23.56 26.98
C GLU A 371 5.70 22.11 27.22
N SER A 372 5.39 21.52 28.39
CA SER A 372 5.70 20.11 28.70
C SER A 372 4.99 19.09 27.80
N GLN A 373 3.97 19.52 27.05
CA GLN A 373 3.31 18.70 26.03
C GLN A 373 4.17 18.53 24.76
N ILE A 374 5.26 19.29 24.62
CA ILE A 374 6.20 19.23 23.50
C ILE A 374 7.62 19.02 24.04
N PRO A 375 8.01 17.75 24.32
CA PRO A 375 9.29 17.44 24.96
C PRO A 375 10.50 17.84 24.12
N ASP A 376 11.56 18.34 24.76
CA ASP A 376 12.84 18.70 24.13
C ASP A 376 13.43 17.53 23.35
N SER A 377 13.38 16.32 23.93
CA SER A 377 13.90 15.10 23.29
C SER A 377 13.18 14.74 22.00
N LEU A 378 11.89 15.08 21.87
CA LEU A 378 11.14 14.85 20.65
C LEU A 378 11.53 15.88 19.58
N LEU A 379 11.67 17.15 19.94
CA LEU A 379 12.12 18.19 19.00
C LEU A 379 13.56 17.97 18.55
N GLU A 380 14.47 17.54 19.44
CA GLU A 380 15.84 17.21 19.07
C GLU A 380 15.87 16.08 18.04
N ARG A 381 15.08 15.03 18.23
CA ARG A 381 14.93 13.93 17.25
C ARG A 381 14.41 14.44 15.91
N LEU A 382 13.31 15.18 15.90
CA LEU A 382 12.68 15.65 14.65
C LEU A 382 13.51 16.70 13.89
N ALA A 383 14.28 17.52 14.61
CA ALA A 383 15.12 18.56 14.03
C ALA A 383 16.44 18.02 13.47
N VAL A 384 16.98 16.94 14.03
CA VAL A 384 18.30 16.40 13.68
C VAL A 384 18.21 15.10 12.88
N GLY A 385 17.17 14.29 13.11
CA GLY A 385 16.95 13.00 12.45
C GLY A 385 16.30 13.17 11.09
N LEU A 386 17.13 13.44 10.09
CA LEU A 386 16.72 13.52 8.68
C LEU A 386 16.53 12.14 8.04
N THR A 387 17.21 11.15 8.63
CA THR A 387 17.20 9.76 8.20
C THR A 387 15.83 9.14 8.40
N GLU A 388 15.29 8.54 7.35
CA GLU A 388 14.17 7.61 7.48
C GLU A 388 14.70 6.20 7.77
N PHE A 389 14.10 5.52 8.73
CA PHE A 389 14.46 4.13 9.04
C PHE A 389 13.57 3.17 8.25
N PRO A 390 14.12 2.19 7.51
CA PRO A 390 13.32 1.27 6.68
C PRO A 390 12.15 0.60 7.40
N PRO A 391 12.25 0.14 8.68
CA PRO A 391 11.11 -0.42 9.39
C PRO A 391 9.97 0.60 9.60
N VAL A 392 10.30 1.87 9.84
CA VAL A 392 9.31 2.94 10.00
C VAL A 392 8.71 3.27 8.65
N CYS A 393 9.52 3.38 7.58
CA CYS A 393 9.04 3.56 6.21
C CYS A 393 8.00 2.50 5.82
N ALA A 394 8.26 1.22 6.14
CA ALA A 394 7.35 0.13 5.84
C ALA A 394 6.00 0.25 6.58
N ILE A 395 6.03 0.67 7.85
CA ILE A 395 4.81 0.89 8.63
C ILE A 395 4.01 2.06 8.05
N ILE A 396 4.62 3.22 7.88
CA ILE A 396 3.94 4.43 7.41
C ILE A 396 3.47 4.26 5.95
N GLY A 397 4.34 3.78 5.06
CA GLY A 397 4.01 3.53 3.66
C GLY A 397 2.95 2.43 3.48
N GLY A 398 2.93 1.44 4.37
CA GLY A 398 1.87 0.43 4.47
C GLY A 398 0.52 1.03 4.82
N ILE A 399 0.48 1.83 5.89
CA ILE A 399 -0.75 2.49 6.35
C ILE A 399 -1.25 3.48 5.29
N LEU A 400 -0.37 4.30 4.73
CA LEU A 400 -0.73 5.24 3.66
C LEU A 400 -1.29 4.51 2.43
N GLY A 401 -0.66 3.41 2.02
CA GLY A 401 -1.13 2.59 0.90
C GLY A 401 -2.54 2.07 1.16
N GLN A 402 -2.80 1.56 2.37
CA GLN A 402 -4.12 1.10 2.76
C GLN A 402 -5.15 2.24 2.80
N GLU A 403 -4.80 3.42 3.29
CA GLU A 403 -5.69 4.58 3.31
C GLU A 403 -6.07 5.06 1.91
N VAL A 404 -5.10 5.11 0.98
CA VAL A 404 -5.36 5.43 -0.43
C VAL A 404 -6.28 4.37 -1.06
N ILE A 405 -6.05 3.08 -0.80
CA ILE A 405 -6.95 2.01 -1.27
C ILE A 405 -8.37 2.20 -0.74
N LYS A 406 -8.54 2.57 0.54
CA LYS A 406 -9.87 2.87 1.10
C LYS A 406 -10.53 4.06 0.41
N ALA A 407 -9.78 5.13 0.13
CA ALA A 407 -10.29 6.34 -0.53
C ALA A 407 -10.71 6.12 -1.99
N ILE A 408 -10.04 5.21 -2.70
CA ILE A 408 -10.42 4.82 -4.07
C ILE A 408 -11.57 3.81 -4.05
N SER A 409 -11.48 2.81 -3.17
CA SER A 409 -12.44 1.71 -3.15
C SER A 409 -13.78 2.08 -2.52
N GLY A 410 -13.89 3.13 -1.71
CA GLY A 410 -15.13 3.42 -0.99
C GLY A 410 -15.45 2.40 0.11
N LYS A 411 -14.46 1.63 0.57
CA LYS A 411 -14.66 0.54 1.54
C LYS A 411 -13.77 0.70 2.77
N GLY A 412 -14.39 0.54 3.94
CA GLY A 412 -13.70 0.60 5.24
C GLY A 412 -13.61 2.02 5.78
N ASP A 413 -13.46 2.14 7.10
CA ASP A 413 -13.35 3.44 7.77
C ASP A 413 -11.98 4.10 7.42
N PRO A 414 -11.99 5.29 6.78
CA PRO A 414 -10.76 6.04 6.52
C PRO A 414 -10.30 6.79 7.77
N VAL A 415 -9.01 7.13 7.79
CA VAL A 415 -8.37 7.93 8.84
C VAL A 415 -8.99 9.32 8.91
N LYS A 416 -9.21 9.84 10.12
CA LYS A 416 -9.81 11.16 10.35
C LYS A 416 -8.99 11.91 11.38
N ASN A 417 -8.25 12.95 11.03
CA ASN A 417 -7.69 13.26 9.70
C ASN A 417 -6.16 13.15 9.71
N PHE A 418 -5.56 12.95 10.88
CA PHE A 418 -4.15 12.63 11.03
C PHE A 418 -3.94 11.21 11.54
N PHE A 419 -2.85 10.61 11.12
CA PHE A 419 -2.25 9.45 11.75
C PHE A 419 -0.82 9.76 12.16
N PHE A 420 -0.47 9.36 13.38
CA PHE A 420 0.83 9.55 13.98
C PHE A 420 1.42 8.22 14.38
N PHE A 421 2.72 8.07 14.20
CA PHE A 421 3.46 6.92 14.70
C PHE A 421 4.81 7.35 15.27
N ASP A 422 5.21 6.75 16.39
CA ASP A 422 6.55 6.89 16.94
C ASP A 422 7.10 5.49 17.27
N ALA A 423 8.22 5.10 16.66
CA ALA A 423 8.81 3.79 16.89
C ALA A 423 9.37 3.63 18.33
N MET A 424 9.62 4.72 19.04
CA MET A 424 10.15 4.68 20.41
C MET A 424 9.13 4.14 21.42
N ASP A 425 7.84 4.38 21.20
CA ASP A 425 6.77 3.82 22.04
C ASP A 425 5.89 2.81 21.30
N GLY A 426 6.10 2.65 19.98
CA GLY A 426 5.42 1.69 19.13
C GLY A 426 3.96 2.01 18.86
N LYS A 427 3.48 3.23 19.16
CA LYS A 427 2.07 3.58 19.05
C LYS A 427 1.75 4.21 17.70
N GLY A 428 0.70 3.70 17.06
CA GLY A 428 -0.02 4.37 15.98
C GLY A 428 -1.30 5.02 16.52
N ILE A 429 -1.47 6.33 16.34
CA ILE A 429 -2.59 7.10 16.88
C ILE A 429 -3.29 7.85 15.75
N ILE A 430 -4.62 7.75 15.69
CA ILE A 430 -5.46 8.53 14.78
C ILE A 430 -6.00 9.73 15.56
N GLU A 431 -5.83 10.93 15.02
CA GLU A 431 -6.29 12.18 15.62
C GLU A 431 -7.22 12.94 14.68
N ASP A 432 -8.41 13.28 15.20
CA ASP A 432 -9.39 14.06 14.47
C ASP A 432 -9.21 15.55 14.78
N ILE A 433 -8.34 16.21 14.01
CA ILE A 433 -7.98 17.61 14.19
C ILE A 433 -8.87 18.46 13.27
N ARG A 434 -9.95 18.98 13.86
CA ARG A 434 -10.84 19.95 13.22
C ARG A 434 -11.26 21.03 14.20
N ASN A 435 -11.63 22.19 13.68
CA ASN A 435 -12.21 23.23 14.51
C ASN A 435 -13.59 22.77 15.01
N PRO A 436 -13.81 22.63 16.33
CA PRO A 436 -15.10 22.17 16.87
C PRO A 436 -16.26 23.12 16.54
N ASN A 437 -15.97 24.38 16.17
CA ASN A 437 -16.96 25.38 15.83
C ASN A 437 -17.24 25.48 14.31
N ALA A 438 -16.55 24.70 13.47
CA ALA A 438 -16.65 24.79 12.01
C ALA A 438 -17.72 23.85 11.39
N GLY A 439 -18.55 23.19 12.20
CA GLY A 439 -19.65 22.36 11.68
C GLY A 439 -20.53 21.74 12.77
N SER A 440 -21.66 22.38 13.01
CA SER A 440 -22.94 21.77 13.40
C SER A 440 -23.97 22.15 12.35
#